data_AF-A0A966TXK4-F1
#
_entry.id   AF-A0A966TXK4-F1
#
_cell.length_a   1.000
_cell.length_b   1.000
_cell.length_c   1.000
_cell.angle_alpha   90.00
_cell.angle_beta   90.00
_cell.angle_gamma   90.00
#
_symmetry.space_group_name_H-M   'P 1'
#
loop_
_entity.id
_entity.type
_entity.pdbx_description
1 polymer ?
#
loop_
_entity_poly.entity_id
_entity_poly.type
_entity_poly.pdbx_seq_one_letter_code
_entity_poly.pdbx_strand_id
1 'polypeptide(L)' 'HPPCGLWDVALRHDLRAALLAGERKVSRWTAQHGIAHASWPATPIDPFFNVNTAADLAAAAAWVK' A
#
# COMPACT_ATOMS: atom_id res chain seq x y z
N HIS A 1 2.00 5.39 1.25
CA HIS A 1 1.99 3.93 1.50
C HIS A 1 1.55 3.21 0.23
N PRO A 2 2.46 2.60 -0.55
CA PRO A 2 2.10 1.99 -1.84
C PRO A 2 1.07 0.83 -1.78
N PRO A 3 0.97 0.00 -0.71
CA PRO A 3 -0.07 -1.03 -0.67
C PRO A 3 -1.45 -0.53 -0.23
N CYS A 4 -1.53 0.66 0.41
CA CYS A 4 -2.80 1.27 0.79
C CYS A 4 -3.24 2.23 -0.31
N GLY A 5 -4.28 1.85 -1.04
CA GLY A 5 -4.83 2.67 -2.12
C GLY A 5 -6.29 2.32 -2.40
N LEU A 6 -7.01 3.30 -2.91
CA LEU A 6 -8.35 3.13 -3.48
C LEU A 6 -8.20 2.86 -4.98
N TRP A 7 -8.77 1.75 -5.45
CA TRP A 7 -8.67 1.31 -6.83
C TRP A 7 -10.07 1.04 -7.38
N ASP A 8 -10.33 1.51 -8.60
CA ASP A 8 -11.54 1.14 -9.32
C ASP A 8 -11.51 -0.36 -9.65
N VAL A 9 -12.59 -1.08 -9.30
CA VAL A 9 -12.76 -2.51 -9.58
C VAL A 9 -12.76 -2.82 -11.08
N ALA A 10 -13.04 -1.82 -11.93
CA ALA A 10 -12.89 -1.94 -13.38
C ALA A 10 -11.45 -2.31 -13.80
N LEU A 11 -10.43 -1.93 -13.02
CA LEU A 11 -9.02 -2.21 -13.31
C LEU A 11 -8.61 -3.68 -13.11
N ARG A 12 -9.50 -4.54 -12.55
CA ARG A 12 -9.15 -5.93 -12.21
C ARG A 12 -8.65 -6.78 -13.39
N HIS A 13 -9.17 -6.53 -14.59
CA HIS A 13 -8.80 -7.27 -15.79
C HIS A 13 -7.43 -6.85 -16.31
N ASP A 14 -7.15 -5.54 -16.30
CA ASP A 14 -5.84 -4.98 -16.62
C ASP A 14 -4.77 -5.49 -15.64
N LEU A 15 -5.05 -5.45 -14.34
CA LEU A 15 -4.16 -5.99 -13.31
C LEU A 15 -3.85 -7.48 -13.54
N ARG A 16 -4.87 -8.28 -13.88
CA ARG A 16 -4.68 -9.70 -14.20
C ARG A 16 -3.75 -9.88 -15.41
N ALA A 17 -3.93 -9.09 -16.46
CA ALA A 17 -3.07 -9.15 -17.64
C ALA A 17 -1.61 -8.80 -17.30
N ALA A 18 -1.38 -7.73 -16.53
CA ALA A 18 -0.06 -7.32 -16.09
C ALA A 18 0.63 -8.42 -15.24
N LEU A 19 -0.10 -9.06 -14.33
CA LEU A 19 0.41 -10.17 -13.51
C LEU A 19 0.80 -11.39 -14.36
N LEU A 20 -0.01 -11.74 -15.37
CA LEU A 20 0.29 -12.83 -16.30
C LEU A 20 1.48 -12.51 -17.21
N ALA A 21 1.69 -11.24 -17.54
CA ALA A 21 2.87 -10.76 -18.25
C ALA A 21 4.13 -10.66 -17.36
N GLY A 22 4.04 -11.03 -16.08
CA GLY A 22 5.18 -11.09 -15.15
C GLY A 22 5.43 -9.79 -14.37
N GLU A 23 4.53 -8.81 -14.41
CA GLU A 23 4.65 -7.63 -13.56
C GLU A 23 4.56 -8.01 -12.07
N ARG A 24 5.45 -7.44 -11.26
CA ARG A 24 5.55 -7.66 -9.81
C ARG A 24 5.73 -6.37 -9.01
N LYS A 25 6.03 -5.25 -9.68
CA LYS A 25 6.21 -3.94 -9.06
C LYS A 25 4.90 -3.16 -9.16
N VAL A 26 4.20 -3.05 -8.03
CA VAL A 26 2.94 -2.29 -7.95
C VAL A 26 3.10 -0.87 -8.50
N SER A 27 4.18 -0.16 -8.15
CA SER A 27 4.43 1.21 -8.61
C SER A 27 4.51 1.35 -10.13
N ARG A 28 5.04 0.34 -10.83
CA ARG A 28 5.14 0.34 -12.30
C ARG A 28 3.79 0.13 -12.97
N TRP A 29 2.95 -0.73 -12.39
CA TRP A 29 1.58 -0.92 -12.86
C TRP A 29 0.73 0.33 -12.60
N THR A 30 0.78 0.88 -11.38
CA THR A 30 -0.04 2.03 -10.99
C THR A 30 0.31 3.31 -11.75
N ALA A 31 1.56 3.48 -12.18
CA ALA A 31 1.99 4.64 -12.97
C ALA A 31 1.25 4.77 -14.32
N GLN A 32 0.64 3.69 -14.82
CA GLN A 32 -0.09 3.66 -16.09
C GLN A 32 -1.53 4.18 -15.98
N HIS A 33 -2.06 4.31 -14.75
CA HIS A 33 -3.48 4.60 -14.50
C HIS A 33 -3.75 6.01 -13.96
N GLY A 34 -2.72 6.84 -13.78
CA GLY A 34 -2.81 8.15 -13.15
C GLY A 34 -3.06 8.04 -11.64
N ILE A 35 -2.09 8.43 -10.82
CA ILE A 35 -2.16 8.26 -9.35
C ILE A 35 -2.44 9.61 -8.69
N ALA A 36 -3.52 9.68 -7.90
CA ALA A 36 -3.74 10.77 -6.96
C ALA A 36 -3.15 10.42 -5.58
N HIS A 37 -2.59 11.41 -4.90
CA HIS A 37 -2.02 11.25 -3.56
C HIS A 37 -2.93 11.90 -2.53
N ALA A 38 -3.35 11.14 -1.53
CA ALA A 38 -4.06 11.64 -0.36
C ALA A 38 -3.10 11.75 0.83
N SER A 39 -3.05 12.93 1.44
CA SER A 39 -2.20 13.21 2.59
C SER A 39 -2.90 12.83 3.90
N TRP A 40 -2.19 12.12 4.78
CA TRP A 40 -2.64 11.81 6.14
C TRP A 40 -1.60 12.26 7.17
N PRO A 41 -2.03 12.77 8.34
CA PRO A 41 -1.12 13.00 9.46
C PRO A 41 -0.53 11.67 9.97
N ALA A 42 0.77 11.66 10.27
CA ALA A 42 1.47 10.50 10.83
C ALA A 42 1.79 10.66 12.33
N THR A 43 1.20 11.65 12.99
CA THR A 43 1.41 11.95 14.41
C THR A 43 0.10 11.88 15.19
N PRO A 44 0.11 11.34 16.43
CA PRO A 44 1.27 10.77 17.14
C PRO A 44 1.67 9.36 16.65
N ILE A 45 0.80 8.68 15.90
CA ILE A 45 1.03 7.33 15.36
C ILE A 45 0.68 7.36 13.87
N ASP A 46 1.52 6.72 13.04
CA ASP A 46 1.24 6.54 11.62
C ASP A 46 0.07 5.55 11.44
N PRO A 47 -1.09 5.98 10.88
CA PRO A 47 -2.25 5.12 10.70
C PRO A 47 -2.01 3.96 9.71
N PHE A 48 -0.94 4.02 8.93
CA PHE A 48 -0.55 2.98 7.98
C PHE A 48 0.78 2.32 8.35
N PHE A 49 1.17 2.36 9.63
CA PHE A 49 2.37 1.69 10.14
C PHE A 49 2.35 0.20 9.79
N ASN A 50 3.40 -0.27 9.11
CA ASN A 50 3.50 -1.63 8.63
C ASN A 50 4.51 -2.43 9.46
N VAL A 51 4.07 -3.53 10.06
CA VAL A 51 4.89 -4.42 10.89
C VAL A 51 5.53 -5.48 10.00
N ASN A 52 6.83 -5.37 9.74
CA ASN A 52 7.58 -6.36 8.94
C ASN A 52 8.60 -7.14 9.77
N THR A 53 9.05 -6.57 10.88
CA THR A 53 10.08 -7.13 11.76
C THR A 53 9.56 -7.33 13.19
N ALA A 54 10.28 -8.12 13.97
CA ALA A 54 9.98 -8.27 15.40
C ALA A 54 10.13 -6.94 16.17
N ALA A 55 11.03 -6.06 15.73
CA ALA A 55 11.19 -4.74 16.32
C ALA A 55 9.96 -3.84 16.06
N ASP A 56 9.41 -3.89 14.84
CA ASP A 56 8.17 -3.17 14.50
C ASP A 56 7.01 -3.65 15.37
N LEU A 57 6.93 -4.95 15.63
CA LEU A 57 5.91 -5.54 16.49
C LEU A 57 6.04 -5.05 17.94
N ALA A 58 7.25 -5.01 18.47
CA ALA A 58 7.51 -4.49 19.82
C ALA A 58 7.14 -3.01 19.94
N ALA A 59 7.44 -2.20 18.92
CA ALA A 59 7.03 -0.80 18.87
C ALA A 59 5.50 -0.66 18.82
N ALA A 60 4.82 -1.43 17.97
CA ALA A 60 3.35 -1.40 17.85
C ALA A 60 2.64 -1.86 19.13
N ALA A 61 3.19 -2.84 19.84
CA ALA A 61 2.65 -3.34 21.11
C ALA A 61 2.60 -2.25 22.20
N ALA A 62 3.47 -1.25 22.14
CA ALA A 62 3.45 -0.12 23.08
C ALA A 62 2.26 0.84 22.86
N TRP A 63 1.55 0.74 21.73
CA TRP A 63 0.42 1.60 21.39
C TRP A 63 -0.95 1.01 21.73
N VAL A 64 -1.03 -0.32 21.89
CA VAL A 64 -2.26 -1.03 22.23
C VAL A 64 -2.35 -1.12 23.75
N LYS A 65 -3.40 -0.54 24.34
CA LYS A 65 -3.72 -0.71 25.77
C LYS A 65 -4.52 -1.99 25.98
#